data_AF-A0A2R9AKU8-F1
#
_entry.id   AF-A0A2R9AKU8-F1
#
_cell.length_a   1.000
_cell.length_b   1.000
_cell.length_c   1.000
_cell.angle_alpha   90.00
_cell.angle_beta   90.00
_cell.angle_gamma   90.00
#
_symmetry.space_group_name_H-M   'P 1'
#
loop_
_entity.id
_entity.type
_entity.pdbx_description
1 polymer ?
#
loop_
_entity_poly.entity_id
_entity_poly.type
_entity_poly.pdbx_seq_one_letter_code
_entity_poly.pdbx_strand_id
1 'polypeptide(L)' 'MTTASTSQVRQNYHQDSEAAINRQINLEHYASYVYLSLSYYFDRLV' A
#
# COMPACT_ATOMS: atom_id res chain seq x y z
N MET A 1 8.99 -1.34 27.09
CA MET A 1 8.92 -0.95 25.67
C MET A 1 9.96 -1.73 24.91
N THR A 2 9.54 -2.72 24.12
CA THR A 2 10.44 -3.49 23.23
C THR A 2 10.69 -2.68 21.97
N THR A 3 11.85 -2.03 21.87
CA THR A 3 12.32 -1.45 20.61
C THR A 3 12.70 -2.59 19.68
N ALA A 4 11.89 -2.84 18.65
CA ALA A 4 12.28 -3.79 17.60
C ALA A 4 13.60 -3.32 16.99
N SER A 5 14.56 -4.24 16.83
CA SER A 5 15.85 -3.94 16.20
C SER A 5 15.62 -3.43 14.78
N THR A 6 16.30 -2.34 14.42
CA THR A 6 16.26 -1.80 13.06
C THR A 6 16.87 -2.79 12.07
N SER A 7 16.32 -2.84 10.85
CA SER A 7 16.85 -3.71 9.79
C SER A 7 18.30 -3.36 9.46
N GLN A 8 19.16 -4.37 9.29
CA GLN A 8 20.59 -4.21 8.96
C GLN A 8 20.84 -3.46 7.65
N VAL A 9 19.87 -3.51 6.72
CA VAL A 9 19.97 -2.85 5.41
C VAL A 9 19.38 -1.44 5.40
N ARG A 10 18.84 -0.96 6.53
CA ARG A 10 18.20 0.36 6.59
C ARG A 10 19.25 1.47 6.53
N GLN A 11 19.34 2.15 5.40
CA GLN A 11 20.23 3.31 5.19
C GLN A 11 19.43 4.50 4.68
N ASN A 12 19.56 5.66 5.32
CA ASN A 12 18.85 6.91 4.94
C ASN A 12 17.32 6.71 4.72
N TYR A 13 16.68 5.86 5.54
CA TYR A 13 15.25 5.58 5.42
C TYR A 13 14.51 6.11 6.65
N HIS A 14 13.92 7.30 6.50
CA HIS A 14 13.18 7.97 7.56
C HIS A 14 11.87 7.25 7.88
N GLN A 15 11.46 7.28 9.15
CA GLN A 15 10.24 6.62 9.60
C GLN A 15 8.98 7.19 8.94
N ASP A 16 8.97 8.50 8.64
CA ASP A 16 7.88 9.14 7.92
C ASP A 16 7.75 8.64 6.49
N SER A 17 8.88 8.39 5.81
CA SER A 17 8.89 7.79 4.47
C SER A 17 8.34 6.37 4.50
N GLU A 18 8.69 5.59 5.52
CA GLU A 18 8.13 4.24 5.71
C GLU A 18 6.62 4.25 5.94
N ALA A 19 6.14 5.15 6.80
CA ALA A 19 4.71 5.33 7.02
C ALA A 19 3.98 5.79 5.74
N ALA A 20 4.58 6.69 4.96
CA ALA A 20 4.01 7.16 3.70
C ALA A 20 3.92 6.05 2.66
N ILE A 21 4.97 5.22 2.51
CA ILE A 21 4.95 4.05 1.62
C ILE A 21 3.86 3.05 2.03
N ASN A 22 3.72 2.76 3.31
CA ASN A 22 2.66 1.87 3.80
C ASN A 22 1.25 2.41 3.50
N ARG A 23 1.06 3.73 3.58
CA ARG A 23 -0.21 4.37 3.18
C ARG A 23 -0.42 4.27 1.67
N GLN A 24 0.61 4.52 0.87
CA GLN A 24 0.55 4.46 -0.58
C GLN A 24 0.21 3.05 -1.10
N ILE A 25 0.85 2.01 -0.54
CA ILE A 25 0.54 0.60 -0.85
C ILE A 25 -0.94 0.30 -0.62
N ASN A 26 -1.49 0.75 0.50
CA ASN A 26 -2.91 0.56 0.80
C ASN A 26 -3.81 1.32 -0.19
N LEU A 27 -3.43 2.53 -0.60
CA LEU A 27 -4.17 3.31 -1.60
C LEU A 27 -4.17 2.63 -2.97
N GLU A 28 -3.03 2.09 -3.41
CA GLU A 28 -2.93 1.37 -4.69
C GLU A 28 -3.72 0.05 -4.66
N HIS A 29 -3.70 -0.65 -3.53
CA HIS A 29 -4.51 -1.85 -3.33
C HIS A 29 -6.01 -1.50 -3.38
N TYR A 30 -6.43 -0.41 -2.73
CA TYR A 30 -7.81 0.09 -2.80
C TYR A 30 -8.20 0.47 -4.24
N ALA A 31 -7.34 1.20 -4.95
CA ALA A 31 -7.57 1.56 -6.34
C ALA A 31 -7.73 0.32 -7.23
N SER A 32 -6.90 -0.71 -7.01
CA SER A 32 -7.00 -1.99 -7.71
C SER A 32 -8.36 -2.67 -7.49
N TYR A 33 -8.87 -2.68 -6.25
CA TYR A 33 -10.21 -3.19 -5.95
C TYR A 33 -11.32 -2.39 -6.62
N VAL A 34 -11.21 -1.05 -6.62
CA VAL A 34 -12.19 -0.19 -7.28
C VAL A 34 -12.23 -0.50 -8.77
N TYR A 35 -11.08 -0.56 -9.44
CA TYR A 35 -11.03 -0.88 -10.87
C TYR A 35 -11.53 -2.28 -11.18
N LEU A 36 -11.22 -3.27 -10.34
CA LEU A 36 -11.77 -4.62 -10.48
C LEU A 36 -13.30 -4.63 -10.32
N SER A 37 -13.85 -3.88 -9.36
CA SER A 37 -15.30 -3.76 -9.22
C SER A 37 -15.95 -3.08 -10.42
N LEU A 38 -15.31 -2.05 -10.98
CA LEU A 38 -15.74 -1.38 -12.19
C LEU A 38 -15.72 -2.31 -13.40
N SER A 39 -14.66 -3.13 -13.55
CA SER A 39 -14.59 -4.08 -14.65
C SER A 39 -15.73 -5.10 -14.57
N TYR A 40 -16.02 -5.66 -13.39
CA TYR A 40 -17.17 -6.56 -13.22
C TYR A 40 -18.53 -5.88 -13.40
N TYR A 41 -18.65 -4.61 -13.04
CA TYR A 41 -19.88 -3.85 -13.25
C TYR A 41 -20.17 -3.70 -14.76
N PHE A 42 -19.17 -3.32 -15.56
CA PHE A 42 -19.33 -3.15 -17.00
C PHE A 42 -19.38 -4.48 -17.77
N ASP A 43 -18.72 -5.53 -17.28
CA ASP A 43 -18.81 -6.89 -17.86
C ASP A 43 -20.25 -7.42 -17.86
N ARG A 44 -21.08 -7.04 -16.88
CA ARG A 44 -22.50 -7.40 -16.82
C ARG A 44 -23.42 -6.55 -17.71
N LEU A 45 -22.92 -5.43 -18.23
CA LEU A 45 -23.69 -4.49 -19.06
C LEU A 45 -23.56 -4.78 -20.56
N VAL A 46 -22.60 -5.63 -20.95
CA VAL A 46 -22.42 -6.18 -22.30
C VAL A 46 -22.98 -7.61 -22.36
#